data_AF-A0A317SD93-F1
#
_entry.id   AF-A0A317SD93-F1
#
_cell.length_a   1.000
_cell.length_b   1.000
_cell.length_c   1.000
_cell.angle_alpha   90.00
_cell.angle_beta   90.00
_cell.angle_gamma   90.00
#
_symmetry.space_group_name_H-M   'P 1'
#
loop_
_entity.id
_entity.type
_entity.pdbx_description
1 polymer ?
#
loop_
_entity_poly.entity_id
_entity_poly.type
_entity_poly.pdbx_seq_one_letter_code
_entity_poly.pdbx_strand_id
1 'polypeptide(L)'
;MNIAFGISRDGGSIKDLRDPPSGFDMTVKNLCGLFVRVIDSKIYLVHQTAREFLIRGSFPGQGNWQYTLCPRDSNFIMADICISYLSQEEFEGGPLEIGMFGRVSETAVRHYVEKYGFLDYAAQHWPDHFRDSDDGGMKLFEITQQICETGSNRLLTWLQVYWLNNRRFDAFPKDWTHMMIASMLGQGMVVERLLQEGADINAQCEVYGTALNIAAIWKDEGMTERLLEGNAKAYIDGQELDILHMVCEFVVAGARADLELCFAMQKRVRELH
;
A
#
# COMPACT_ATOMS: atom_id res chain seq x y z
N MET A 1 -16.50 8.75 6.73
CA MET A 1 -15.08 8.89 6.39
C MET A 1 -14.79 10.37 6.17
N ASN A 2 -14.70 11.14 7.25
CA ASN A 2 -14.62 12.61 7.21
C ASN A 2 -13.24 13.15 7.65
N ILE A 3 -12.35 12.24 8.05
CA ILE A 3 -11.01 12.48 8.58
C ILE A 3 -10.02 12.85 7.45
N ALA A 4 -10.24 12.35 6.23
CA ALA A 4 -9.38 12.59 5.06
C ALA A 4 -9.18 14.08 4.71
N PHE A 5 -10.15 14.95 5.02
CA PHE A 5 -10.11 16.37 4.64
C PHE A 5 -9.32 17.27 5.60
N GLY A 6 -8.95 16.77 6.78
CA GLY A 6 -8.23 17.55 7.80
C GLY A 6 -6.74 17.21 7.94
N ILE A 7 -6.27 16.19 7.22
CA ILE A 7 -4.88 15.72 7.33
C ILE A 7 -4.01 16.55 6.39
N SER A 8 -3.05 17.28 6.95
CA SER A 8 -2.02 18.03 6.24
C SER A 8 -0.64 17.66 6.79
N ARG A 9 0.40 17.84 5.97
CA ARG A 9 1.80 17.62 6.33
C ARG A 9 2.28 18.50 7.49
N ASP A 10 1.63 19.65 7.68
CA ASP A 10 2.05 20.69 8.62
C ASP A 10 1.43 20.58 10.03
N GLY A 11 0.74 19.48 10.32
CA GLY A 11 0.55 19.03 11.70
C GLY A 11 -0.86 19.17 12.26
N GLY A 12 -1.18 18.12 13.00
CA GLY A 12 -2.27 17.94 13.95
C GLY A 12 -2.22 16.47 14.33
N SER A 13 -2.09 16.18 15.63
CA SER A 13 -2.31 14.83 16.15
C SER A 13 -3.68 14.34 15.64
N ILE A 14 -3.90 13.03 15.52
CA ILE A 14 -5.24 12.52 15.15
C ILE A 14 -6.32 13.08 16.10
N LYS A 15 -5.96 13.46 17.33
CA LYS A 15 -6.84 14.12 18.30
C LYS A 15 -7.24 15.55 17.90
N ASP A 16 -6.43 16.22 17.09
CA ASP A 16 -6.68 17.56 16.56
C ASP A 16 -7.55 17.52 15.29
N LEU A 17 -7.71 16.33 14.69
CA LEU A 17 -8.67 16.11 13.60
C LEU A 17 -10.07 16.26 14.17
N ARG A 18 -10.64 17.45 14.00
CA ARG A 18 -12.00 17.75 14.46
C ARG A 18 -12.97 16.85 13.73
N ASP A 19 -13.90 16.26 14.49
CA ASP A 19 -15.11 15.74 13.89
C ASP A 19 -15.74 16.83 13.02
N PRO A 20 -16.24 16.47 11.84
CA PRO A 20 -16.89 17.46 10.99
C PRO A 20 -18.05 18.09 11.76
N PRO A 21 -18.29 19.39 11.57
CA PRO A 21 -19.38 20.07 12.25
C PRO A 21 -20.70 19.35 11.98
N SER A 22 -21.60 19.38 12.97
CA SER A 22 -22.94 18.82 12.82
C SER A 22 -23.60 19.39 11.55
N GLY A 23 -24.16 18.51 10.72
CA GLY A 23 -24.71 18.90 9.41
C GLY A 23 -23.68 19.03 8.29
N PHE A 24 -22.53 18.36 8.37
CA PHE A 24 -21.58 18.29 7.24
C PHE A 24 -22.20 17.74 5.96
N ASP A 25 -23.09 16.75 6.06
CA ASP A 25 -23.85 16.25 4.92
C ASP A 25 -24.72 17.35 4.31
N MET A 26 -25.33 18.20 5.15
CA MET A 26 -26.08 19.39 4.73
C MET A 26 -25.15 20.43 4.10
N THR A 27 -23.95 20.62 4.64
CA THR A 27 -22.95 21.55 4.09
C THR A 27 -22.52 21.11 2.70
N VAL A 28 -22.18 19.84 2.51
CA VAL A 28 -21.84 19.26 1.19
C VAL A 28 -23.01 19.39 0.22
N LYS A 29 -24.24 19.05 0.66
CA LYS A 29 -25.45 19.23 -0.17
C LYS A 29 -25.71 20.70 -0.53
N ASN A 30 -25.46 21.64 0.39
CA ASN A 30 -25.65 23.07 0.15
C ASN A 30 -24.60 23.64 -0.82
N LEU A 31 -23.34 23.18 -0.72
CA LEU A 31 -22.26 23.63 -1.58
C LEU A 31 -22.36 23.03 -2.98
N CYS A 32 -22.66 21.73 -3.08
CA CYS A 32 -22.65 21.00 -4.34
C CYS A 32 -24.05 20.86 -4.97
N GLY A 33 -25.11 21.21 -4.25
CA GLY A 33 -26.49 21.15 -4.74
C GLY A 33 -26.89 19.77 -5.25
N LEU A 34 -27.60 19.74 -6.37
CA LEU A 34 -28.06 18.51 -7.05
C LEU A 34 -26.92 17.72 -7.72
N PHE A 35 -25.67 18.17 -7.60
CA PHE A 35 -24.53 17.50 -8.20
C PHE A 35 -24.09 16.26 -7.42
N VAL A 36 -24.35 16.24 -6.10
CA VAL A 36 -23.97 15.13 -5.21
C VAL A 36 -25.16 14.59 -4.42
N ARG A 37 -25.06 13.32 -4.02
CA ARG A 37 -25.95 12.65 -3.05
C ARG A 37 -25.10 12.13 -1.91
N VAL A 38 -25.61 12.30 -0.68
CA VAL A 38 -25.01 11.70 0.51
C VAL A 38 -25.91 10.54 0.94
N ILE A 39 -25.39 9.31 0.87
CA ILE A 39 -26.08 8.06 1.25
C ILE A 39 -25.13 7.29 2.18
N ASP A 40 -25.61 6.90 3.36
CA ASP A 40 -24.84 6.12 4.36
C ASP A 40 -23.43 6.70 4.62
N SER A 41 -23.33 8.01 4.83
CA SER A 41 -22.07 8.73 5.05
C SER A 41 -21.05 8.65 3.90
N LYS A 42 -21.51 8.31 2.69
CA LYS A 42 -20.73 8.31 1.45
C LYS A 42 -21.28 9.35 0.47
N ILE A 43 -20.38 10.03 -0.23
CA ILE A 43 -20.70 11.06 -1.22
C ILE A 43 -20.65 10.43 -2.61
N TYR A 44 -21.71 10.61 -3.38
CA TYR A 44 -21.84 10.12 -4.75
C TYR A 44 -22.14 11.28 -5.68
N LEU A 45 -21.60 11.21 -6.89
CA LEU A 45 -22.06 12.07 -7.98
C LEU A 45 -23.44 11.58 -8.43
N VAL A 46 -24.36 12.51 -8.70
CA VAL A 46 -25.75 12.16 -9.07
C VAL A 46 -25.84 11.49 -10.44
N HIS A 47 -24.90 11.77 -11.34
CA HIS A 47 -24.91 11.20 -12.68
C HIS A 47 -23.50 10.80 -13.12
N GLN A 48 -23.37 9.70 -13.87
CA GLN A 48 -22.10 9.21 -14.41
C GLN A 48 -21.41 10.28 -15.27
N THR A 49 -22.18 11.03 -16.07
CA THR A 49 -21.63 12.11 -16.92
C THR A 49 -21.03 13.26 -16.12
N ALA A 50 -21.43 13.46 -14.85
CA ALA A 50 -20.78 14.44 -13.97
C ALA A 50 -19.34 14.02 -13.65
N ARG A 51 -19.12 12.72 -13.44
CA ARG A 51 -17.77 12.15 -13.27
C ARG A 51 -16.95 12.33 -14.54
N GLU A 52 -17.52 11.97 -15.68
CA GLU A 52 -16.85 12.11 -16.99
C GLU A 52 -16.53 13.58 -17.33
N PHE A 53 -17.38 14.52 -16.91
CA PHE A 53 -17.16 15.95 -17.11
C PHE A 53 -15.99 16.49 -16.26
N LEU A 54 -15.87 16.03 -15.01
CA LEU A 54 -14.82 16.50 -14.10
C LEU A 54 -13.46 15.85 -14.34
N ILE A 55 -13.45 14.54 -14.66
CA ILE A 55 -12.20 13.79 -14.83
C ILE A 55 -11.54 14.16 -16.16
N ARG A 56 -10.28 14.54 -16.11
CA ARG A 56 -9.50 14.96 -17.27
C ARG A 56 -9.47 13.88 -18.35
N GLY A 57 -10.04 14.21 -19.51
CA GLY A 57 -9.98 13.40 -20.72
C GLY A 57 -8.75 13.71 -21.59
N SER A 58 -8.68 13.05 -22.75
CA SER A 58 -7.56 13.19 -23.70
C SER A 58 -7.46 14.57 -24.37
N PHE A 59 -8.51 15.39 -24.28
CA PHE A 59 -8.56 16.73 -24.86
C PHE A 59 -8.65 17.79 -23.76
N PRO A 60 -8.09 19.00 -23.97
CA PRO A 60 -8.24 20.08 -23.00
C PRO A 60 -9.72 20.47 -22.83
N GLY A 61 -10.12 20.69 -21.58
CA GLY A 61 -11.49 21.05 -21.23
C GLY A 61 -11.82 22.48 -21.67
N GLN A 62 -13.10 22.74 -21.93
CA GLN A 62 -13.62 24.09 -22.15
C GLN A 62 -14.32 24.57 -20.88
N GLY A 63 -13.83 25.68 -20.32
CA GLY A 63 -14.39 26.31 -19.11
C GLY A 63 -13.67 25.94 -17.82
N ASN A 64 -14.15 26.49 -16.70
CA ASN A 64 -13.42 26.47 -15.43
C ASN A 64 -13.50 25.14 -14.66
N TRP A 65 -14.44 24.25 -15.01
CA TRP A 65 -14.75 23.03 -14.23
C TRP A 65 -14.57 21.74 -15.02
N GLN A 66 -14.66 21.80 -16.36
CA GLN A 66 -14.47 20.63 -17.20
C GLN A 66 -13.01 20.17 -17.09
N TYR A 67 -12.81 18.87 -16.83
CA TYR A 67 -11.48 18.25 -16.79
C TYR A 67 -10.54 18.84 -15.74
N THR A 68 -11.11 19.35 -14.65
CA THR A 68 -10.37 19.91 -13.50
C THR A 68 -9.72 18.84 -12.64
N LEU A 69 -10.26 17.61 -12.62
CA LEU A 69 -9.70 16.51 -11.85
C LEU A 69 -8.77 15.67 -12.72
N CYS A 70 -7.47 15.83 -12.50
CA CYS A 70 -6.47 14.94 -13.07
C CYS A 70 -6.34 13.68 -12.18
N PRO A 71 -6.50 12.46 -12.71
CA PRO A 71 -6.34 11.24 -11.91
C PRO A 71 -5.00 11.14 -11.21
N ARG A 72 -3.91 11.51 -11.89
CA ARG A 72 -2.55 11.54 -11.33
C ARG A 72 -2.45 12.46 -10.12
N ASP A 73 -2.89 13.71 -10.26
CA ASP A 73 -2.81 14.70 -9.19
C ASP A 73 -3.74 14.34 -8.03
N SER A 74 -4.91 13.76 -8.35
CA SER A 74 -5.85 13.28 -7.33
C SER A 74 -5.26 12.11 -6.54
N ASN A 75 -4.62 11.15 -7.21
CA ASN A 75 -3.93 10.04 -6.57
C ASN A 75 -2.74 10.52 -5.72
N PHE A 76 -1.99 11.52 -6.19
CA PHE A 76 -0.94 12.13 -5.37
C PHE A 76 -1.50 12.71 -4.07
N ILE A 77 -2.59 13.48 -4.15
CA ILE A 77 -3.25 14.06 -2.97
C ILE A 77 -3.71 12.96 -2.02
N MET A 78 -4.34 11.90 -2.55
CA MET A 78 -4.80 10.78 -1.73
C MET A 78 -3.65 9.99 -1.10
N ALA A 79 -2.55 9.78 -1.84
CA ALA A 79 -1.35 9.16 -1.31
C ALA A 79 -0.75 9.99 -0.17
N ASP A 80 -0.62 11.31 -0.36
CA ASP A 80 -0.09 12.23 0.66
C ASP A 80 -0.94 12.18 1.93
N ILE A 81 -2.28 12.24 1.80
CA ILE A 81 -3.21 12.13 2.93
C ILE A 81 -3.06 10.78 3.65
N CYS A 82 -3.03 9.67 2.92
CA CYS A 82 -2.97 8.34 3.53
C CYS A 82 -1.61 8.11 4.21
N ILE A 83 -0.51 8.47 3.55
CA ILE A 83 0.84 8.29 4.09
C ILE A 83 1.06 9.20 5.30
N SER A 84 0.65 10.48 5.21
CA SER A 84 0.71 11.43 6.32
C SER A 84 -0.17 11.01 7.50
N TYR A 85 -1.28 10.31 7.25
CA TYR A 85 -2.10 9.72 8.29
C TYR A 85 -1.37 8.56 8.98
N LEU A 86 -0.80 7.65 8.21
CA LEU A 86 -0.09 6.48 8.75
C LEU A 86 1.21 6.86 9.49
N SER A 87 1.79 8.03 9.20
CA SER A 87 2.99 8.53 9.88
C SER A 87 2.71 9.19 11.25
N GLN A 88 1.45 9.31 11.67
CA GLN A 88 1.08 9.97 12.93
C GLN A 88 1.64 9.25 14.17
N GLU A 89 1.93 10.00 15.23
CA GLU A 89 2.57 9.49 16.46
C GLU A 89 1.69 8.51 17.24
N GLU A 90 0.36 8.59 17.11
CA GLU A 90 -0.57 7.67 17.77
C GLU A 90 -0.33 6.21 17.38
N PHE A 91 0.10 5.98 16.14
CA PHE A 91 0.42 4.66 15.63
C PHE A 91 1.78 4.15 16.11
N GLU A 92 2.64 5.05 16.63
CA GLU A 92 3.87 4.67 17.31
C GLU A 92 3.64 4.36 18.80
N GLY A 93 2.84 5.18 19.48
CA GLY A 93 2.64 5.10 20.93
C GLY A 93 1.56 4.13 21.41
N GLY A 94 0.71 3.61 20.52
CA GLY A 94 -0.38 2.69 20.87
C GLY A 94 -0.61 1.60 19.83
N PRO A 95 0.36 0.70 19.60
CA PRO A 95 0.27 -0.32 18.56
C PRO A 95 -0.83 -1.34 18.80
N LEU A 96 -1.29 -1.97 17.71
CA LEU A 96 -2.07 -3.21 17.77
C LEU A 96 -1.22 -4.34 18.39
N GLU A 97 -1.65 -4.84 19.55
CA GLU A 97 -0.97 -5.94 20.23
C GLU A 97 -0.99 -7.22 19.39
N ILE A 98 0.19 -7.83 19.21
CA ILE A 98 0.36 -9.10 18.50
C ILE A 98 0.03 -10.23 19.47
N GLY A 99 -0.85 -11.15 19.07
CA GLY A 99 -1.20 -12.31 19.88
C GLY A 99 -0.01 -13.24 20.14
N MET A 100 -0.14 -14.12 21.14
CA MET A 100 0.92 -14.99 21.69
C MET A 100 1.65 -15.89 20.66
N PHE A 101 1.12 -16.03 19.44
CA PHE A 101 1.66 -16.87 18.36
C PHE A 101 2.02 -16.10 17.07
N GLY A 102 2.22 -14.78 17.14
CA GLY A 102 2.50 -13.99 15.93
C GLY A 102 1.30 -13.87 14.98
N ARG A 103 0.12 -14.33 15.40
CA ARG A 103 -1.15 -14.17 14.68
C ARG A 103 -1.81 -12.86 15.07
N VAL A 104 -2.29 -12.16 14.07
CA VAL A 104 -3.06 -10.94 14.23
C VAL A 104 -4.47 -11.31 14.71
N SER A 105 -4.93 -10.71 15.80
CA SER A 105 -6.30 -10.90 16.28
C SER A 105 -7.26 -10.09 15.41
N GLU A 106 -8.06 -10.77 14.59
CA GLU A 106 -9.06 -10.14 13.71
C GLU A 106 -10.01 -9.21 14.49
N THR A 107 -10.40 -9.61 15.71
CA THR A 107 -11.25 -8.78 16.56
C THR A 107 -10.50 -7.55 17.07
N ALA A 108 -9.23 -7.64 17.43
CA ALA A 108 -8.43 -6.49 17.88
C ALA A 108 -8.25 -5.48 16.74
N VAL A 109 -7.91 -5.94 15.53
CA VAL A 109 -7.78 -5.08 14.34
C VAL A 109 -9.09 -4.37 14.05
N ARG A 110 -10.22 -5.09 14.10
CA ARG A 110 -11.54 -4.47 13.85
C ARG A 110 -11.85 -3.34 14.84
N HIS A 111 -11.67 -3.56 16.14
CA HIS A 111 -11.89 -2.50 17.14
C HIS A 111 -10.93 -1.31 16.95
N TYR A 112 -9.68 -1.58 16.54
CA TYR A 112 -8.70 -0.54 16.29
C TYR A 112 -9.07 0.31 15.06
N VAL A 113 -9.50 -0.34 13.97
CA VAL A 113 -10.04 0.34 12.78
C VAL A 113 -11.31 1.12 13.10
N GLU A 114 -12.20 0.62 13.96
CA GLU A 114 -13.39 1.34 14.42
C GLU A 114 -13.03 2.61 15.20
N LYS A 115 -11.98 2.55 16.02
CA LYS A 115 -11.43 3.72 16.75
C LYS A 115 -10.82 4.74 15.79
N TYR A 116 -10.19 4.29 14.71
CA TYR A 116 -9.49 5.12 13.74
C TYR A 116 -10.15 5.02 12.36
N GLY A 117 -11.26 5.75 12.16
CA GLY A 117 -12.17 5.55 11.02
C GLY A 117 -11.62 5.82 9.60
N PHE A 118 -10.35 6.24 9.45
CA PHE A 118 -9.66 6.37 8.16
C PHE A 118 -8.53 5.34 7.97
N LEU A 119 -8.17 4.61 9.03
CA LEU A 119 -7.05 3.67 9.03
C LEU A 119 -7.21 2.55 8.01
N ASP A 120 -8.39 1.94 7.92
CA ASP A 120 -8.63 0.87 6.94
C ASP A 120 -8.41 1.38 5.52
N TYR A 121 -9.02 2.52 5.16
CA TYR A 121 -8.84 3.10 3.83
C TYR A 121 -7.39 3.46 3.55
N ALA A 122 -6.74 4.18 4.48
CA ALA A 122 -5.35 4.58 4.32
C ALA A 122 -4.44 3.37 4.15
N ALA A 123 -4.58 2.37 5.01
CA ALA A 123 -3.78 1.15 4.99
C ALA A 123 -3.94 0.35 3.69
N GLN A 124 -5.16 0.26 3.15
CA GLN A 124 -5.43 -0.50 1.93
C GLN A 124 -5.04 0.22 0.64
N HIS A 125 -5.24 1.54 0.59
CA HIS A 125 -5.22 2.26 -0.69
C HIS A 125 -4.02 3.17 -0.91
N TRP A 126 -3.23 3.48 0.12
CA TRP A 126 -2.03 4.29 -0.08
C TRP A 126 -1.06 3.72 -1.13
N PRO A 127 -0.84 2.38 -1.25
CA PRO A 127 0.09 1.85 -2.24
C PRO A 127 -0.39 2.07 -3.68
N ASP A 128 -1.69 1.87 -3.92
CA ASP A 128 -2.31 2.11 -5.23
C ASP A 128 -2.29 3.59 -5.60
N HIS A 129 -2.65 4.46 -4.65
CA HIS A 129 -2.57 5.91 -4.85
C HIS A 129 -1.14 6.39 -5.13
N PHE A 130 -0.16 5.83 -4.41
CA PHE A 130 1.25 6.12 -4.64
C PHE A 130 1.67 5.73 -6.05
N ARG A 131 1.37 4.49 -6.48
CA ARG A 131 1.67 4.00 -7.82
C ARG A 131 0.99 4.84 -8.91
N ASP A 132 -0.29 5.14 -8.74
CA ASP A 132 -1.11 5.80 -9.76
C ASP A 132 -0.91 7.33 -9.78
N SER A 133 -0.01 7.85 -8.93
CA SER A 133 0.43 9.25 -8.92
C SER A 133 1.66 9.51 -9.82
N ASP A 134 2.12 8.49 -10.54
CA ASP A 134 3.32 8.54 -11.42
C ASP A 134 4.57 8.98 -10.61
N ASP A 135 5.49 9.73 -11.21
CA ASP A 135 6.65 10.32 -10.52
C ASP A 135 6.29 11.18 -9.30
N GLY A 136 5.02 11.58 -9.15
CA GLY A 136 4.54 12.31 -7.98
C GLY A 136 4.74 11.55 -6.68
N GLY A 137 4.57 10.23 -6.69
CA GLY A 137 4.64 9.38 -5.51
C GLY A 137 6.00 9.46 -4.83
N MET A 138 7.09 9.52 -5.60
CA MET A 138 8.45 9.61 -5.07
C MET A 138 8.72 10.87 -4.23
N LYS A 139 7.90 11.91 -4.31
CA LYS A 139 7.92 13.08 -3.41
C LYS A 139 7.46 12.77 -1.97
N LEU A 140 6.94 11.58 -1.75
CA LEU A 140 6.48 11.07 -0.45
C LEU A 140 7.46 10.04 0.13
N PHE A 141 8.54 9.70 -0.57
CA PHE A 141 9.46 8.63 -0.20
C PHE A 141 10.03 8.78 1.22
N GLU A 142 10.40 9.99 1.63
CA GLU A 142 10.95 10.25 2.96
C GLU A 142 9.93 9.96 4.07
N ILE A 143 8.63 10.16 3.79
CA ILE A 143 7.56 9.81 4.71
C ILE A 143 7.27 8.31 4.64
N THR A 144 7.37 7.69 3.45
CA THR A 144 7.22 6.23 3.34
C THR A 144 8.29 5.48 4.13
N GLN A 145 9.51 6.03 4.23
CA GLN A 145 10.56 5.47 5.09
C GLN A 145 10.16 5.39 6.56
N GLN A 146 9.38 6.34 7.08
CA GLN A 146 8.91 6.33 8.47
C GLN A 146 7.85 5.26 8.72
N ILE A 147 6.89 5.09 7.79
CA ILE A 147 5.84 4.07 7.93
C ILE A 147 6.35 2.66 7.64
N CYS A 148 7.45 2.54 6.88
CA CYS A 148 8.09 1.28 6.49
C CYS A 148 9.35 0.97 7.32
N GLU A 149 9.58 1.69 8.42
CA GLU A 149 10.73 1.48 9.28
C GLU A 149 10.62 0.12 9.99
N THR A 150 11.62 -0.74 9.80
CA THR A 150 11.66 -2.08 10.37
C THR A 150 11.57 -2.04 11.89
N GLY A 151 10.63 -2.80 12.45
CA GLY A 151 10.41 -2.85 13.90
C GLY A 151 9.63 -1.68 14.48
N SER A 152 9.27 -0.66 13.68
CA SER A 152 8.43 0.45 14.14
C SER A 152 7.00 0.01 14.40
N ASN A 153 6.36 0.64 15.39
CA ASN A 153 4.95 0.37 15.69
C ASN A 153 4.01 0.88 14.58
N ARG A 154 4.43 1.91 13.83
CA ARG A 154 3.72 2.37 12.61
C ARG A 154 3.65 1.28 11.54
N LEU A 155 4.78 0.67 11.21
CA LEU A 155 4.83 -0.44 10.27
C LEU A 155 3.93 -1.58 10.73
N LEU A 156 4.05 -1.98 12.01
CA LEU A 156 3.22 -3.04 12.58
C LEU A 156 1.73 -2.72 12.45
N THR A 157 1.32 -1.51 12.81
CA THR A 157 -0.10 -1.09 12.76
C THR A 157 -0.65 -1.11 11.35
N TRP A 158 0.04 -0.45 10.42
CA TRP A 158 -0.37 -0.42 9.02
C TRP A 158 -0.38 -1.82 8.40
N LEU A 159 0.73 -2.56 8.53
CA LEU A 159 0.89 -3.85 7.88
C LEU A 159 -0.13 -4.85 8.41
N GLN A 160 -0.47 -4.86 9.71
CA GLN A 160 -1.50 -5.75 10.25
C GLN A 160 -2.88 -5.52 9.63
N VAL A 161 -3.27 -4.24 9.45
CA VAL A 161 -4.54 -3.87 8.81
C VAL A 161 -4.52 -4.28 7.33
N TYR A 162 -3.42 -3.99 6.62
CA TYR A 162 -3.23 -4.41 5.23
C TYR A 162 -3.30 -5.94 5.07
N TRP A 163 -2.58 -6.67 5.92
CA TRP A 163 -2.44 -8.13 5.87
C TRP A 163 -3.76 -8.86 6.11
N LEU A 164 -4.55 -8.40 7.10
CA LEU A 164 -5.81 -9.04 7.49
C LEU A 164 -6.84 -9.06 6.35
N ASN A 165 -6.89 -8.00 5.53
CA ASN A 165 -7.84 -7.90 4.42
C ASN A 165 -7.32 -8.60 3.15
N ASN A 166 -6.00 -8.76 3.01
CA ASN A 166 -5.41 -9.40 1.84
C ASN A 166 -5.22 -10.92 2.00
N ARG A 167 -5.27 -11.48 3.22
CA ARG A 167 -5.24 -12.93 3.57
C ARG A 167 -4.41 -13.82 2.64
N ARG A 168 -3.22 -13.38 2.23
CA ARG A 168 -2.31 -14.17 1.39
C ARG A 168 -1.38 -15.08 2.21
N PHE A 169 -1.24 -14.87 3.52
CA PHE A 169 -0.25 -15.58 4.33
C PHE A 169 -0.65 -15.80 5.81
N ASP A 170 -0.10 -16.85 6.42
CA ASP A 170 -0.47 -17.35 7.75
C ASP A 170 0.28 -16.71 8.95
N ALA A 171 1.48 -16.17 8.75
CA ALA A 171 2.32 -15.64 9.83
C ALA A 171 2.68 -14.16 9.60
N PHE A 172 2.46 -13.29 10.59
CA PHE A 172 2.74 -11.87 10.40
C PHE A 172 4.26 -11.57 10.47
N PRO A 173 4.85 -10.90 9.47
CA PRO A 173 6.27 -10.59 9.48
C PRO A 173 6.60 -9.35 10.31
N LYS A 174 7.48 -9.49 11.31
CA LYS A 174 7.89 -8.37 12.18
C LYS A 174 9.21 -7.71 11.77
N ASP A 175 9.99 -8.44 10.98
CA ASP A 175 11.38 -8.17 10.59
C ASP A 175 11.49 -7.73 9.12
N TRP A 176 10.38 -7.34 8.50
CA TRP A 176 10.37 -6.86 7.14
C TRP A 176 11.11 -5.54 6.96
N THR A 177 11.94 -5.49 5.93
CA THR A 177 12.64 -4.28 5.50
C THR A 177 11.78 -3.45 4.57
N HIS A 178 12.10 -2.16 4.43
CA HIS A 178 11.46 -1.32 3.41
C HIS A 178 11.62 -1.91 1.99
N MET A 179 12.73 -2.60 1.72
CA MET A 179 12.93 -3.32 0.45
C MET A 179 11.88 -4.42 0.24
N MET A 180 11.65 -5.25 1.24
CA MET A 180 10.64 -6.32 1.20
C MET A 180 9.23 -5.76 1.02
N ILE A 181 8.92 -4.67 1.72
CA ILE A 181 7.65 -3.97 1.62
C ILE A 181 7.45 -3.37 0.22
N ALA A 182 8.44 -2.67 -0.30
CA ALA A 182 8.39 -2.09 -1.65
C ALA A 182 8.21 -3.18 -2.72
N SER A 183 8.88 -4.31 -2.53
CA SER A 183 8.72 -5.49 -3.38
C SER A 183 7.32 -6.09 -3.31
N MET A 184 6.74 -6.23 -2.10
CA MET A 184 5.36 -6.68 -1.91
C MET A 184 4.36 -5.78 -2.65
N LEU A 185 4.60 -4.47 -2.60
CA LEU A 185 3.70 -3.45 -3.16
C LEU A 185 3.94 -3.17 -4.65
N GLY A 186 4.91 -3.84 -5.30
CA GLY A 186 5.25 -3.59 -6.70
C GLY A 186 5.87 -2.21 -6.96
N GLN A 187 6.50 -1.60 -5.95
CA GLN A 187 7.03 -0.23 -6.02
C GLN A 187 8.46 -0.20 -6.59
N GLY A 188 8.60 -0.45 -7.89
CA GLY A 188 9.91 -0.54 -8.56
C GLY A 188 10.81 0.68 -8.37
N MET A 189 10.26 1.90 -8.44
CA MET A 189 11.02 3.15 -8.21
C MET A 189 11.55 3.28 -6.78
N VAL A 190 10.81 2.74 -5.79
CA VAL A 190 11.23 2.71 -4.38
C VAL A 190 12.37 1.71 -4.22
N VAL A 191 12.27 0.53 -4.84
CA VAL A 191 13.36 -0.47 -4.86
C VAL A 191 14.64 0.12 -5.46
N GLU A 192 14.56 0.77 -6.62
CA GLU A 192 15.73 1.43 -7.24
C GLU A 192 16.36 2.48 -6.31
N ARG A 193 15.53 3.34 -5.70
CA ARG A 193 16.02 4.37 -4.78
C ARG A 193 16.66 3.79 -3.53
N LEU A 194 16.08 2.74 -2.94
CA LEU A 194 16.65 2.05 -1.79
C LEU A 194 18.02 1.43 -2.11
N LEU A 195 18.19 0.84 -3.30
CA LEU A 195 19.48 0.31 -3.74
C LEU A 195 20.53 1.42 -3.90
N GLN A 196 20.14 2.59 -4.45
CA GLN A 196 21.02 3.76 -4.54
C GLN A 196 21.43 4.29 -3.16
N GLU A 197 20.55 4.18 -2.16
CA GLU A 197 20.81 4.53 -0.76
C GLU A 197 21.60 3.44 -0.01
N GLY A 198 21.95 2.32 -0.66
CA GLY A 198 22.80 1.26 -0.11
C GLY A 198 22.05 0.19 0.68
N ALA A 199 20.73 0.07 0.50
CA ALA A 199 19.96 -1.01 1.11
C ALA A 199 20.44 -2.39 0.61
N ASP A 200 20.48 -3.36 1.51
CA ASP A 200 20.84 -4.74 1.16
C ASP A 200 19.69 -5.42 0.41
N ILE A 201 19.93 -5.72 -0.87
CA ILE A 201 18.97 -6.44 -1.74
C ILE A 201 18.69 -7.86 -1.26
N ASN A 202 19.60 -8.44 -0.49
CA ASN A 202 19.53 -9.81 0.03
C ASN A 202 19.20 -9.86 1.52
N ALA A 203 18.73 -8.76 2.11
CA ALA A 203 18.20 -8.78 3.47
C ALA A 203 17.14 -9.88 3.60
N GLN A 204 17.22 -10.65 4.69
CA GLN A 204 16.38 -11.82 4.91
C GLN A 204 15.45 -11.61 6.09
N CYS A 205 14.24 -12.13 5.96
CA CYS A 205 13.32 -12.34 7.07
C CYS A 205 13.08 -13.83 7.27
N GLU A 206 12.84 -14.24 8.51
CA GLU A 206 12.80 -15.66 8.89
C GLU A 206 11.71 -16.44 8.13
N VAL A 207 10.55 -15.80 7.95
CA VAL A 207 9.34 -16.47 7.42
C VAL A 207 9.23 -16.42 5.90
N TYR A 208 9.70 -15.35 5.26
CA TYR A 208 9.44 -15.08 3.85
C TYR A 208 10.71 -14.98 3.00
N GLY A 209 11.90 -15.09 3.57
CA GLY A 209 13.15 -14.99 2.81
C GLY A 209 13.47 -13.54 2.44
N THR A 210 13.75 -13.26 1.17
CA THR A 210 14.14 -11.93 0.69
C THR A 210 13.02 -11.21 -0.07
N ALA A 211 13.30 -9.98 -0.53
CA ALA A 211 12.43 -9.27 -1.45
C ALA A 211 12.09 -10.10 -2.71
N LEU A 212 13.05 -10.89 -3.23
CA LEU A 212 12.82 -11.74 -4.40
C LEU A 212 11.82 -12.86 -4.11
N ASN A 213 11.93 -13.52 -2.95
CA ASN A 213 10.95 -14.50 -2.51
C ASN A 213 9.54 -13.87 -2.44
N ILE A 214 9.44 -12.66 -1.87
CA ILE A 214 8.17 -11.95 -1.75
C ILE A 214 7.59 -11.61 -3.12
N ALA A 215 8.36 -11.02 -4.04
CA ALA A 215 7.89 -10.72 -5.40
C ALA A 215 7.32 -11.97 -6.11
N ALA A 216 8.02 -13.10 -5.99
CA ALA A 216 7.60 -14.36 -6.57
C ALA A 216 6.28 -14.88 -5.96
N ILE A 217 6.12 -14.82 -4.63
CA ILE A 217 4.87 -15.26 -3.99
C ILE A 217 3.70 -14.35 -4.37
N TRP A 218 3.95 -13.06 -4.55
CA TRP A 218 2.95 -12.09 -5.01
C TRP A 218 2.66 -12.16 -6.51
N LYS A 219 3.41 -12.99 -7.25
CA LYS A 219 3.30 -13.18 -8.70
C LYS A 219 3.54 -11.88 -9.47
N ASP A 220 4.42 -11.03 -8.96
CA ASP A 220 4.83 -9.80 -9.64
C ASP A 220 6.06 -10.11 -10.52
N GLU A 221 5.80 -10.46 -11.78
CA GLU A 221 6.83 -10.79 -12.76
C GLU A 221 7.80 -9.62 -12.99
N GLY A 222 7.27 -8.39 -13.09
CA GLY A 222 8.09 -7.20 -13.35
C GLY A 222 9.01 -6.85 -12.18
N MET A 223 8.51 -6.98 -10.95
CA MET A 223 9.36 -6.83 -9.76
C MET A 223 10.40 -7.95 -9.65
N THR A 224 10.01 -9.19 -9.98
CA THR A 224 10.94 -10.32 -9.95
C THR A 224 12.09 -10.11 -10.95
N GLU A 225 11.79 -9.76 -12.20
CA GLU A 225 12.80 -9.48 -13.22
C GLU A 225 13.77 -8.38 -12.75
N ARG A 226 13.24 -7.26 -12.24
CA ARG A 226 14.03 -6.15 -11.71
C ARG A 226 14.97 -6.55 -10.57
N LEU A 227 14.48 -7.37 -9.63
CA LEU A 227 15.30 -7.84 -8.52
C LEU A 227 16.41 -8.79 -9.00
N LEU A 228 16.12 -9.63 -10.00
CA LEU A 228 17.11 -10.53 -10.61
C LEU A 228 18.20 -9.76 -11.37
N GLU A 229 17.83 -8.72 -12.11
CA GLU A 229 18.78 -7.79 -12.74
C GLU A 229 19.70 -7.13 -11.71
N GLY A 230 19.18 -6.89 -10.49
CA GLY A 230 19.94 -6.41 -9.34
C GLY A 230 20.79 -7.47 -8.62
N ASN A 231 20.86 -8.71 -9.11
CA ASN A 231 21.48 -9.88 -8.47
C ASN A 231 20.87 -10.23 -7.09
N ALA A 232 19.56 -10.01 -6.92
CA ALA A 232 18.84 -10.52 -5.75
C ALA A 232 18.85 -12.05 -5.74
N LYS A 233 18.94 -12.61 -4.55
CA LYS A 233 18.96 -14.05 -4.29
C LYS A 233 17.73 -14.46 -3.49
N ALA A 234 17.30 -15.68 -3.74
CA ALA A 234 16.20 -16.31 -3.04
C ALA A 234 16.72 -17.07 -1.82
N TYR A 235 16.03 -16.96 -0.69
CA TYR A 235 16.33 -17.74 0.52
C TYR A 235 15.05 -18.32 1.13
N ILE A 236 15.08 -19.58 1.55
CA ILE A 236 14.05 -20.22 2.38
C ILE A 236 14.79 -21.05 3.44
N ASP A 237 14.33 -20.99 4.70
CA ASP A 237 14.93 -21.70 5.83
C ASP A 237 16.46 -21.53 5.96
N GLY A 238 16.96 -20.34 5.63
CA GLY A 238 18.38 -19.99 5.68
C GLY A 238 19.25 -20.60 4.57
N GLN A 239 18.65 -21.24 3.56
CA GLN A 239 19.36 -21.77 2.40
C GLN A 239 19.11 -20.93 1.15
N GLU A 240 20.18 -20.64 0.40
CA GLU A 240 20.08 -20.00 -0.91
C GLU A 240 19.43 -20.98 -1.89
N LEU A 241 18.34 -20.56 -2.52
CA LEU A 241 17.65 -21.36 -3.53
C LEU A 241 18.04 -20.89 -4.93
N ASP A 242 18.30 -21.86 -5.80
CA ASP A 242 18.13 -21.62 -7.23
C ASP A 242 16.65 -21.31 -7.50
N ILE A 243 16.35 -20.30 -8.32
CA ILE A 243 14.99 -19.87 -8.65
C ILE A 243 14.15 -21.06 -9.17
N LEU A 244 14.82 -22.02 -9.83
CA LEU A 244 14.25 -23.30 -10.28
C LEU A 244 13.66 -24.17 -9.15
N HIS A 245 14.21 -24.11 -7.93
CA HIS A 245 13.73 -24.85 -6.76
C HIS A 245 12.64 -24.09 -5.98
N MET A 246 12.73 -22.76 -5.88
CA MET A 246 11.73 -21.93 -5.19
C MET A 246 10.32 -22.15 -5.76
N VAL A 247 10.24 -22.16 -7.09
CA VAL A 247 8.99 -22.28 -7.85
C VAL A 247 8.32 -23.65 -7.70
N CYS A 248 9.09 -24.71 -7.41
CA CYS A 248 8.60 -26.08 -7.22
C CYS A 248 8.13 -26.37 -5.78
N GLU A 249 8.75 -25.81 -4.75
CA GLU A 249 8.35 -26.09 -3.36
C GLU A 249 7.04 -25.40 -2.96
N PHE A 250 6.76 -24.20 -3.48
CA PHE A 250 5.48 -23.52 -3.23
C PHE A 250 4.26 -24.26 -3.82
N VAL A 251 4.47 -25.14 -4.81
CA VAL A 251 3.44 -26.05 -5.35
C VAL A 251 3.09 -27.18 -4.35
N VAL A 252 4.05 -27.58 -3.49
CA VAL A 252 3.89 -28.67 -2.53
C VAL A 252 3.28 -28.19 -1.21
N ALA A 253 3.49 -26.92 -0.84
CA ALA A 253 2.99 -26.31 0.40
C ALA A 253 1.51 -25.86 0.38
N GLY A 254 0.75 -26.15 -0.69
CA GLY A 254 -0.71 -25.98 -0.71
C GLY A 254 -1.23 -24.59 -1.10
N ALA A 255 -0.36 -23.65 -1.50
CA ALA A 255 -0.79 -22.48 -2.24
C ALA A 255 -1.10 -22.92 -3.68
N ARG A 256 -2.33 -22.70 -4.16
CA ARG A 256 -2.68 -22.84 -5.58
C ARG A 256 -1.83 -21.87 -6.42
N ALA A 257 -0.63 -22.29 -6.79
CA ALA A 257 0.23 -21.60 -7.74
C ALA A 257 0.03 -22.18 -9.13
N ASP A 258 -0.14 -21.29 -10.10
CA ASP A 258 -0.32 -21.60 -11.51
C ASP A 258 1.00 -22.13 -12.07
N LEU A 259 0.99 -23.37 -12.58
CA LEU A 259 2.15 -24.00 -13.23
C LEU A 259 2.67 -23.17 -14.42
N GLU A 260 1.84 -22.31 -15.03
CA GLU A 260 2.23 -21.45 -16.15
C GLU A 260 3.25 -20.36 -15.75
N LEU A 261 3.08 -19.73 -14.57
CA LEU A 261 4.02 -18.74 -14.05
C LEU A 261 5.39 -19.39 -13.77
N CYS A 262 5.36 -20.61 -13.24
CA CYS A 262 6.56 -21.41 -13.01
C CYS A 262 7.37 -21.62 -14.31
N PHE A 263 6.69 -22.01 -15.39
CA PHE A 263 7.34 -22.22 -16.69
C PHE A 263 7.82 -20.92 -17.35
N ALA A 264 7.08 -19.82 -17.17
CA ALA A 264 7.48 -18.50 -17.70
C ALA A 264 8.78 -18.00 -17.06
N MET A 265 8.87 -18.06 -15.72
CA MET A 265 10.07 -17.65 -14.98
C MET A 265 11.27 -18.58 -15.28
N GLN A 266 11.05 -19.90 -15.39
CA GLN A 266 12.10 -20.86 -15.79
C GLN A 266 12.68 -20.58 -17.17
N LYS A 267 11.83 -20.23 -18.14
CA LYS A 267 12.28 -19.90 -19.50
C LYS A 267 13.15 -18.64 -19.49
N ARG A 268 12.77 -17.63 -18.70
CA ARG A 268 13.42 -16.31 -18.64
C ARG A 268 14.77 -16.33 -17.92
N VAL A 269 14.89 -17.07 -16.81
CA VAL A 269 16.18 -17.24 -16.10
C VAL A 269 17.22 -17.92 -17.00
N ARG A 270 16.79 -18.84 -17.87
CA ARG A 270 17.66 -19.44 -18.90
C ARG A 270 18.02 -18.50 -20.06
N GLU A 271 17.29 -17.39 -20.23
CA GLU A 271 17.59 -16.35 -21.22
C GLU A 271 18.57 -15.29 -20.68
N LEU A 272 18.70 -15.17 -19.35
CA LEU A 272 19.56 -14.20 -18.65
C LEU A 272 20.95 -14.76 -18.25
N HIS A 273 21.17 -16.08 -18.36
CA HIS A 273 22.44 -16.77 -18.13
C HIS A 273 22.99 -17.40 -19.41
#